data_AF-Q47TI9-F1
#
_entry.id   AF-Q47TI9-F1
#
_cell.length_a   1.000
_cell.length_b   1.000
_cell.length_c   1.000
_cell.angle_alpha   90.00
_cell.angle_beta   90.00
_cell.angle_gamma   90.00
#
_symmetry.space_group_name_H-M   'P 1'
#
loop_
_entity.id
_entity.type
_entity.pdbx_description
1 polymer ?
#
loop_
_entity_poly.entity_id
_entity_poly.type
_entity_poly.pdbx_seq_one_letter_code
_entity_poly.pdbx_strand_id
1 'polypeptide(L)'
;MFATLAPTVDTAVHRAAGRTVRPVTICYESGHRQVCAAPAHRLRRDQGGVVAVETSADTGFVLYAGTACHPTLAVGSGRGRTEFAAPICAATILIEDAAPRADRIPLRVR
;
A
#
# COMPACT_ATOMS: atom_id res chain seq x y z
N MET A 1 34.50 -12.64 16.57
CA MET A 1 33.96 -11.26 16.45
C MET A 1 32.71 -11.34 15.59
N PHE A 2 31.55 -10.94 16.11
CA PHE A 2 30.28 -11.01 15.39
C PHE A 2 29.96 -9.61 14.84
N ALA A 3 29.83 -9.48 13.52
CA ALA A 3 29.51 -8.22 12.87
C ALA A 3 28.00 -8.10 12.70
N THR A 4 27.37 -7.22 13.49
CA THR A 4 25.97 -6.87 13.38
C THR A 4 25.80 -5.86 12.24
N LEU A 5 25.24 -6.28 11.12
CA LEU A 5 24.85 -5.40 10.02
C LEU A 5 23.49 -4.76 10.37
N ALA A 6 23.50 -3.47 10.70
CA ALA A 6 22.29 -2.68 10.89
C ALA A 6 21.71 -2.29 9.51
N PRO A 7 20.38 -2.39 9.30
CA PRO A 7 19.77 -1.95 8.04
C PRO A 7 19.82 -0.42 7.93
N THR A 8 20.34 0.08 6.82
CA THR A 8 20.31 1.49 6.46
C THR A 8 18.88 1.86 6.03
N VAL A 9 18.19 2.66 6.84
CA VAL A 9 16.89 3.22 6.49
C VAL A 9 17.12 4.45 5.62
N ASP A 10 17.00 4.26 4.30
CA ASP A 10 17.00 5.35 3.31
C ASP A 10 15.64 6.05 3.35
N THR A 11 15.58 7.23 3.98
CA THR A 11 14.42 8.11 3.98
C THR A 11 14.51 9.07 2.80
N ALA A 12 14.19 8.58 1.60
CA ALA A 12 13.94 9.44 0.44
C ALA A 12 12.64 10.25 0.65
N VAL A 13 12.78 11.48 1.15
CA VAL A 13 11.69 12.45 1.33
C VAL A 13 11.35 13.07 -0.04
N HIS A 14 10.34 12.54 -0.72
CA HIS A 14 9.71 13.25 -1.83
C HIS A 14 8.49 14.02 -1.32
N ARG A 15 8.57 15.35 -1.37
CA ARG A 15 7.48 16.28 -1.05
C ARG A 15 6.27 16.01 -1.96
N ALA A 16 5.21 15.44 -1.41
CA ALA A 16 3.85 15.49 -1.96
C ALA A 16 3.00 16.34 -1.02
N ALA A 17 2.44 17.42 -1.54
CA ALA A 17 1.69 18.41 -0.78
C ALA A 17 0.39 17.81 -0.19
N GLY A 18 0.20 18.03 1.11
CA GLY A 18 -1.11 18.40 1.68
C GLY A 18 -2.13 17.32 2.02
N ARG A 19 -1.90 16.03 1.77
CA ARG A 19 -2.83 14.97 2.18
C ARG A 19 -2.12 13.96 3.07
N THR A 20 -2.42 14.03 4.37
CA THR A 20 -1.90 13.08 5.36
C THR A 20 -2.54 11.73 5.10
N VAL A 21 -1.82 10.83 4.44
CA VAL A 21 -2.25 9.44 4.27
C VAL A 21 -1.83 8.63 5.49
N ARG A 22 -2.68 7.69 5.90
CA ARG A 22 -2.31 6.75 6.96
C ARG A 22 -1.27 5.77 6.41
N PRO A 23 -0.25 5.40 7.21
CA PRO A 23 0.73 4.41 6.78
C PRO A 23 0.09 3.07 6.41
N VAL A 24 0.62 2.45 5.37
CA VAL A 24 0.24 1.13 4.88
C VAL A 24 1.45 0.21 4.93
N THR A 25 1.26 -1.03 5.41
CA THR A 25 2.33 -2.04 5.44
C THR A 25 2.14 -3.03 4.30
N ILE A 26 3.18 -3.22 3.50
CA ILE A 26 3.25 -4.23 2.44
C ILE A 26 4.03 -5.43 2.94
N CYS A 27 3.45 -6.61 2.81
CA CYS A 27 4.08 -7.88 3.13
C CYS A 27 4.45 -8.60 1.84
N TYR A 28 5.72 -8.98 1.72
CA TYR A 28 6.28 -9.66 0.55
C TYR A 28 6.43 -11.17 0.77
N GLU A 29 6.57 -11.92 -0.33
CA GLU A 29 6.87 -13.36 -0.30
C GLU A 29 8.10 -13.71 0.54
N SER A 30 9.13 -12.88 0.49
CA SER A 30 10.36 -13.02 1.29
C SER A 30 10.13 -12.90 2.81
N GLY A 31 8.94 -12.48 3.25
CA GLY A 31 8.66 -12.09 4.63
C GLY A 31 9.06 -10.64 4.96
N HIS A 32 9.67 -9.92 4.01
CA HIS A 32 9.97 -8.50 4.19
C HIS A 32 8.68 -7.68 4.37
N ARG A 33 8.78 -6.62 5.18
CA ARG A 33 7.69 -5.67 5.43
C ARG A 33 8.15 -4.27 5.09
N GLN A 34 7.42 -3.59 4.20
CA GLN A 34 7.69 -2.20 3.82
C GLN A 34 6.53 -1.30 4.26
N VAL A 35 6.85 -0.26 5.04
CA VAL A 35 5.88 0.75 5.46
C VAL A 35 5.88 1.90 4.44
N CYS A 36 4.71 2.18 3.88
CA CYS A 36 4.46 3.24 2.91
C CYS A 36 3.63 4.33 3.57
N ALA A 37 4.21 5.52 3.77
CA ALA A 37 3.55 6.66 4.44
C ALA A 37 3.34 7.88 3.52
N ALA A 38 3.50 7.69 2.21
CA ALA A 38 3.28 8.71 1.19
C ALA A 38 2.17 8.24 0.22
N PRO A 39 1.40 9.18 -0.39
CA PRO A 39 0.30 8.81 -1.27
C PRO A 39 0.70 7.86 -2.40
N ALA A 40 1.89 8.01 -2.96
CA ALA A 40 2.46 7.06 -3.89
C ALA A 40 3.82 6.59 -3.37
N HIS A 41 4.10 5.29 -3.47
CA HIS A 41 5.34 4.71 -2.99
C HIS A 41 5.85 3.61 -3.91
N ARG A 42 7.17 3.58 -4.14
CA ARG A 42 7.80 2.49 -4.91
C ARG A 42 7.96 1.26 -4.02
N LEU A 43 7.65 0.10 -4.59
CA LEU A 43 7.78 -1.19 -3.95
C LEU A 43 9.15 -1.80 -4.22
N ARG A 44 9.65 -2.56 -3.24
CA ARG A 44 10.90 -3.30 -3.33
C ARG A 44 10.70 -4.53 -4.22
N ARG A 45 11.29 -4.50 -5.42
CA ARG A 45 11.14 -5.56 -6.42
C ARG A 45 12.06 -6.76 -6.19
N ASP A 46 13.07 -6.60 -5.35
CA ASP A 46 14.03 -7.62 -4.95
C ASP A 46 13.49 -8.55 -3.83
N GLN A 47 12.29 -8.28 -3.33
CA GLN A 47 11.68 -8.99 -2.19
C GLN A 47 10.61 -10.01 -2.62
N GLY A 48 10.46 -10.25 -3.92
CA GLY A 48 9.39 -11.08 -4.50
C GLY A 48 8.09 -10.29 -4.72
N GLY A 49 6.99 -11.02 -4.92
CA GLY A 49 5.65 -10.46 -5.05
C GLY A 49 5.05 -10.01 -3.71
N VAL A 50 4.04 -9.16 -3.79
CA VAL A 50 3.22 -8.73 -2.65
C VAL A 50 2.22 -9.84 -2.33
N VAL A 51 2.21 -10.32 -1.09
CA VAL A 51 1.27 -11.36 -0.62
C VAL A 51 0.17 -10.80 0.27
N ALA A 52 0.43 -9.67 0.93
CA ALA A 52 -0.59 -8.98 1.70
C ALA A 52 -0.32 -7.47 1.79
N VAL A 53 -1.40 -6.72 2.00
CA VAL A 53 -1.37 -5.30 2.34
C VAL A 53 -2.17 -5.10 3.61
N GLU A 54 -1.56 -4.49 4.61
CA GLU A 54 -2.20 -4.12 5.87
C GLU A 54 -2.47 -2.60 5.86
N THR A 55 -3.74 -2.22 5.83
CA THR A 55 -4.18 -0.82 5.96
C THR A 55 -5.21 -0.68 7.08
N SER A 56 -5.43 0.55 7.53
CA SER A 56 -6.62 0.86 8.36
C SER A 56 -7.91 0.68 7.54
N ALA A 57 -9.03 0.41 8.19
CA ALA A 57 -10.32 0.14 7.52
C ALA A 57 -10.82 1.28 6.61
N ASP A 58 -10.40 2.51 6.90
CA ASP A 58 -10.68 3.74 6.16
C ASP A 58 -9.59 4.11 5.14
N THR A 59 -8.61 3.23 4.91
CA THR A 59 -7.52 3.45 3.95
C THR A 59 -7.60 2.42 2.83
N GLY A 60 -7.71 2.90 1.60
CA GLY A 60 -7.66 2.09 0.39
C GLY A 60 -6.27 2.09 -0.24
N PHE A 61 -6.07 1.16 -1.16
CA PHE A 61 -4.86 1.11 -1.96
C PHE A 61 -5.11 0.54 -3.35
N VAL A 62 -4.23 0.90 -4.27
CA VAL A 62 -4.10 0.31 -5.61
C VAL A 62 -2.64 -0.02 -5.87
N LEU A 63 -2.38 -1.25 -6.32
CA LEU A 63 -1.08 -1.76 -6.76
C LEU A 63 -0.97 -1.66 -8.28
N TYR A 64 0.19 -1.20 -8.75
CA TYR A 64 0.49 -1.04 -10.17
C TYR A 64 1.72 -1.86 -10.55
N ALA A 65 1.69 -2.54 -11.70
CA ALA A 65 2.83 -3.29 -12.24
C ALA A 65 3.97 -2.37 -12.70
N GLY A 66 3.64 -1.13 -13.10
CA GLY A 66 4.60 -0.11 -13.53
C GLY A 66 4.97 0.88 -12.43
N THR A 67 6.01 1.67 -12.66
CA THR A 67 6.42 2.73 -11.74
C THR A 67 5.44 3.91 -11.71
N ALA A 68 4.60 4.04 -12.74
CA ALA A 68 3.56 5.06 -12.84
C ALA A 68 2.20 4.51 -12.38
N CYS A 69 1.42 5.33 -11.68
CA CYS A 69 0.04 5.01 -11.26
C CYS A 69 -0.94 5.20 -12.44
N HIS A 70 -0.74 4.45 -13.53
CA HIS A 70 -1.61 4.49 -14.70
C HIS A 70 -2.70 3.41 -14.57
N PRO A 71 -4.00 3.72 -14.77
CA PRO A 71 -5.09 2.76 -14.54
C PRO A 71 -4.95 1.43 -15.29
N THR A 72 -4.39 1.45 -16.50
CA THR A 72 -4.17 0.22 -17.30
C THR A 72 -3.08 -0.71 -16.73
N LEU A 73 -2.29 -0.23 -15.77
CA LEU A 73 -1.24 -0.99 -15.10
C LEU A 73 -1.67 -1.44 -13.69
N ALA A 74 -2.91 -1.17 -13.29
CA ALA A 74 -3.45 -1.61 -12.01
C ALA A 74 -3.58 -3.14 -11.99
N VAL A 75 -3.01 -3.77 -10.98
CA VAL A 75 -2.95 -5.24 -10.83
C VAL A 75 -3.59 -5.74 -9.53
N GLY A 76 -3.92 -4.84 -8.61
CA GLY A 76 -4.62 -5.17 -7.39
C GLY A 76 -5.12 -3.91 -6.70
N SER A 77 -6.19 -4.04 -5.94
CA SER A 77 -6.70 -2.96 -5.11
C SER A 77 -7.44 -3.52 -3.91
N GLY A 78 -7.49 -2.79 -2.83
CA GLY A 78 -8.15 -3.25 -1.62
C GLY A 78 -8.35 -2.15 -0.60
N ARG A 79 -8.94 -2.54 0.53
CA ARG A 79 -9.17 -1.71 1.72
C ARG A 79 -9.04 -2.59 2.95
N GLY A 80 -8.55 -2.02 4.04
CA GLY A 80 -8.18 -2.79 5.23
C GLY A 80 -7.13 -3.85 4.92
N ARG A 81 -7.00 -4.83 5.81
CA ARG A 81 -6.12 -5.99 5.60
C ARG A 81 -6.61 -6.82 4.41
N THR A 82 -5.77 -6.94 3.40
CA THR A 82 -6.02 -7.71 2.18
C THR A 82 -4.90 -8.73 2.00
N GLU A 83 -5.26 -10.00 1.79
CA GLU A 83 -4.34 -11.08 1.45
C GLU A 83 -4.61 -11.53 0.02
N PHE A 84 -3.56 -11.87 -0.72
CA PHE A 84 -3.67 -12.31 -2.10
C PHE A 84 -3.44 -13.82 -2.20
N ALA A 85 -4.28 -14.49 -2.98
CA ALA A 85 -4.16 -15.94 -3.21
C ALA A 85 -2.89 -16.31 -3.98
N ALA A 86 -2.34 -15.37 -4.76
CA ALA A 86 -1.07 -15.50 -5.44
C ALA A 86 -0.26 -14.20 -5.29
N PRO A 87 1.07 -14.27 -5.26
CA PRO A 87 1.94 -13.09 -5.19
C PRO A 87 1.71 -12.12 -6.33
N ILE A 88 1.56 -10.84 -6.02
CA ILE A 88 1.37 -9.77 -7.01
C ILE A 88 2.70 -9.07 -7.29
N CYS A 89 3.15 -9.15 -8.55
CA CYS A 89 4.30 -8.39 -9.04
C CYS A 89 3.93 -6.92 -9.24
N ALA A 90 4.01 -6.14 -8.16
CA ALA A 90 3.75 -4.71 -8.16
C ALA A 90 5.03 -3.89 -8.01
N ALA A 91 5.08 -2.75 -8.70
CA ALA A 91 6.19 -1.81 -8.67
C ALA A 91 5.89 -0.55 -7.85
N THR A 92 4.62 -0.17 -7.79
CA THR A 92 4.16 1.04 -7.11
C THR A 92 2.84 0.75 -6.41
N ILE A 93 2.65 1.37 -5.26
CA ILE A 93 1.37 1.48 -4.57
C ILE A 93 0.90 2.92 -4.57
N LEU A 94 -0.40 3.14 -4.80
CA LEU A 94 -1.10 4.37 -4.49
C LEU A 94 -1.99 4.12 -3.26
N ILE A 95 -1.83 4.94 -2.23
CA ILE A 95 -2.63 4.96 -1.00
C ILE A 95 -3.71 6.01 -1.18
N GLU A 96 -4.95 5.59 -0.99
CA GLU A 96 -6.13 6.42 -1.18
C GLU A 96 -6.94 6.47 0.10
N ASP A 97 -7.61 7.60 0.31
CA ASP A 97 -8.65 7.71 1.33
C ASP A 97 -9.81 6.80 0.90
N ALA A 98 -10.20 5.84 1.75
CA ALA A 98 -11.37 5.05 1.43
C ALA A 98 -12.59 5.96 1.60
N ALA A 99 -13.25 6.33 0.50
CA ALA A 99 -14.52 7.05 0.59
C ALA A 99 -15.46 6.31 1.56
N PRO A 100 -16.09 7.01 2.52
CA PRO A 100 -17.00 6.39 3.46
C PRO A 100 -18.10 5.67 2.69
N ARG A 101 -18.36 4.42 3.08
CA ARG A 101 -19.42 3.60 2.49
C ARG A 101 -20.74 4.36 2.63
N ALA A 102 -21.37 4.74 1.52
CA ALA A 102 -22.67 5.42 1.50
C ALA A 102 -23.86 4.51 1.91
N ASP A 103 -23.65 3.53 2.78
CA ASP A 103 -24.64 2.50 3.17
C ASP A 103 -25.32 2.79 4.51
N ARG A 104 -25.32 4.04 4.98
CA ARG A 104 -26.18 4.45 6.11
C ARG A 104 -26.92 5.73 5.79
N ILE A 105 -27.81 5.65 4.79
CA ILE A 105 -29.00 6.50 4.80
C ILE A 105 -30.02 5.75 5.67
N PRO A 106 -30.31 6.17 6.92
CA PRO A 106 -31.54 5.72 7.55
C PRO A 106 -32.68 6.30 6.71
N LEU A 107 -33.43 5.43 6.02
CA LEU A 107 -34.73 5.77 5.47
C LEU A 107 -35.59 6.26 6.66
N ARG A 108 -35.61 7.57 6.89
CA ARG A 108 -36.64 8.19 7.72
C ARG A 108 -37.93 8.14 6.91
N VAL A 109 -38.70 7.08 7.11
CA VAL A 109 -40.10 7.05 6.74
C VAL A 109 -40.80 8.07 7.65
N ARG A 110 -41.41 9.08 7.03
CA ARG A 110 -42.31 10.05 7.67
C ARG A 110 -43.65 9.39 7.97
#